data_AF-A0A931W5E3-F1
#
_entry.id   AF-A0A931W5E3-F1
#
_cell.length_a   1.000
_cell.length_b   1.000
_cell.length_c   1.000
_cell.angle_alpha   90.00
_cell.angle_beta   90.00
_cell.angle_gamma   90.00
#
_symmetry.space_group_name_H-M   'P 1'
#
loop_
_entity.id
_entity.type
_entity.pdbx_description
1 polymer ?
#
loop_
_entity_poly.entity_id
_entity_poly.type
_entity_poly.pdbx_seq_one_letter_code
_entity_poly.pdbx_strand_id
1 'polypeptide(L)' 'MFGLGLQELLVILVIALVIFGPSKLPQIGSGLGKAIRDFKKGVSSDETEEGEKEGKKENTKDLPR' A
#
# COMPACT_ATOMS: atom_id res chain seq x y z
N MET A 1 27.67 -15.20 -8.41
CA MET A 1 27.47 -14.29 -9.55
C MET A 1 26.38 -13.31 -9.13
N PHE A 2 26.76 -12.06 -8.85
CA PHE A 2 25.93 -10.90 -8.47
C PHE A 2 24.43 -11.17 -8.25
N GLY A 3 24.06 -11.63 -7.06
CA GLY A 3 22.68 -11.56 -6.60
C GLY A 3 22.41 -10.11 -6.24
N LEU A 4 21.35 -9.53 -6.78
CA LEU A 4 20.85 -8.22 -6.33
C LEU A 4 20.51 -8.36 -4.85
N GLY A 5 21.42 -7.93 -3.98
CA GLY A 5 21.24 -7.96 -2.55
C GLY A 5 20.31 -6.84 -2.11
N LEU A 6 19.88 -6.92 -0.85
CA LEU A 6 19.14 -5.83 -0.22
C LEU A 6 19.92 -4.50 -0.29
N GLN A 7 21.26 -4.56 -0.27
CA GLN A 7 22.10 -3.38 -0.31
C GLN A 7 22.07 -2.69 -1.68
N GLU A 8 22.20 -3.42 -2.79
CA GLU A 8 22.07 -2.86 -4.14
C GLU A 8 20.67 -2.30 -4.38
N LEU A 9 19.61 -3.00 -3.94
CA LEU A 9 18.24 -2.52 -4.07
C LEU A 9 18.03 -1.20 -3.30
N LEU A 10 18.62 -1.07 -2.11
CA LEU A 10 18.53 0.12 -1.29
C LEU A 10 19.24 1.31 -1.94
N VAL A 11 20.42 1.10 -2.56
CA VAL A 11 21.12 2.14 -3.33
C VAL A 11 20.28 2.61 -4.51
N ILE A 12 19.69 1.68 -5.27
CA ILE A 12 18.79 2.02 -6.39
C ILE A 12 17.57 2.78 -5.89
N LEU A 13 16.98 2.35 -4.78
CA LEU A 13 15.83 3.02 -4.16
C LEU A 13 16.18 4.46 -3.76
N VAL A 14 17.35 4.69 -3.16
CA VAL A 14 17.80 6.05 -2.80
C VAL A 14 17.94 6.92 -4.05
N ILE A 15 18.55 6.42 -5.12
CA ILE A 15 18.68 7.17 -6.39
C ILE A 15 17.30 7.49 -6.97
N ALA A 16 16.40 6.51 -7.01
CA ALA A 16 15.02 6.70 -7.46
C ALA A 16 14.28 7.74 -6.60
N LEU A 17 14.51 7.73 -5.29
CA LEU A 17 13.95 8.71 -4.35
C LEU A 17 14.49 10.12 -4.55
N VAL A 18 15.75 10.28 -4.98
CA VAL A 18 16.28 11.60 -5.33
C VAL A 18 15.63 12.15 -6.60
N ILE A 19 15.40 11.29 -7.60
CA ILE A 19 14.78 11.70 -8.88
C ILE A 19 13.27 11.97 -8.71
N PHE A 20 12.56 11.04 -8.09
CA PHE A 20 11.10 11.11 -7.96
C PHE A 20 10.65 11.85 -6.70
N GLY A 21 11.48 11.90 -5.66
CA GLY A 21 11.13 12.42 -4.34
C GLY A 21 10.45 11.36 -3.45
N PRO A 22 10.72 11.35 -2.12
CA PRO A 22 10.11 10.42 -1.17
C PRO A 22 8.60 10.56 -1.07
N SER A 23 8.04 11.73 -1.40
CA SER A 23 6.60 11.96 -1.36
C SER A 23 5.83 11.25 -2.48
N LYS A 24 6.48 10.86 -3.59
CA LYS A 24 5.80 10.18 -4.70
C LYS A 24 5.56 8.69 -4.43
N LEU A 25 6.43 8.02 -3.67
CA LEU A 25 6.24 6.62 -3.28
C LEU A 25 4.91 6.35 -2.55
N PRO A 26 4.54 7.07 -1.47
CA PRO A 26 3.28 6.84 -0.78
C PRO A 26 2.06 7.27 -1.62
N GLN A 27 2.19 8.26 -2.50
CA GLN A 27 1.11 8.66 -3.41
C GLN A 27 0.78 7.53 -4.39
N ILE A 28 1.80 6.96 -5.03
CA ILE A 28 1.63 5.84 -5.97
C ILE A 28 1.21 4.57 -5.22
N GLY A 29 1.84 4.29 -4.07
CA GLY A 29 1.53 3.14 -3.23
C GLY A 29 0.09 3.15 -2.68
N SER A 30 -0.46 4.31 -2.33
CA SER A 30 -1.86 4.41 -1.88
C SER A 30 -2.84 4.06 -3.01
N GLY A 31 -2.57 4.53 -4.23
CA GLY A 31 -3.37 4.19 -5.42
C GLY A 31 -3.28 2.73 -5.79
N LEU A 32 -2.05 2.19 -5.86
CA LEU A 32 -1.80 0.79 -6.18
C LEU A 32 -2.34 -0.14 -5.09
N GLY A 33 -2.20 0.21 -3.82
CA GLY A 33 -2.71 -0.57 -2.69
C GLY A 33 -4.24 -0.63 -2.68
N LYS A 34 -4.92 0.46 -3.03
CA LYS A 34 -6.37 0.44 -3.22
C LYS A 34 -6.77 -0.46 -4.40
N ALA A 35 -6.08 -0.34 -5.53
CA ALA A 35 -6.33 -1.18 -6.69
C ALA A 35 -6.11 -2.67 -6.40
N ILE A 36 -5.03 -3.02 -5.69
CA ILE A 36 -4.75 -4.40 -5.26
C ILE A 36 -5.81 -4.89 -4.27
N ARG A 37 -6.25 -4.05 -3.32
CA ARG A 37 -7.31 -4.41 -2.36
C ARG A 37 -8.63 -4.69 -3.08
N ASP A 38 -9.00 -3.83 -4.03
CA ASP A 38 -10.25 -3.97 -4.79
C ASP A 38 -10.16 -5.15 -5.77
N PHE A 39 -8.99 -5.40 -6.37
CA PHE A 39 -8.72 -6.59 -7.18
C PHE A 39 -8.81 -7.88 -6.35
N LYS A 40 -8.17 -7.93 -5.17
CA LYS A 40 -8.25 -9.07 -4.24
C LYS A 40 -9.70 -9.33 -3.82
N LYS A 41 -10.48 -8.28 -3.51
CA LYS A 41 -11.90 -8.43 -3.19
C LYS A 41 -12.71 -9.01 -4.34
N GLY A 42 -12.49 -8.54 -5.57
CA GLY A 42 -13.19 -9.04 -6.75
C GLY A 42 -12.85 -10.49 -7.06
N VAL A 43 -11.58 -10.89 -6.89
CA VAL A 43 -11.11 -12.27 -7.10
C VAL A 43 -11.56 -13.19 -5.97
N SER A 44 -11.48 -12.75 -4.70
CA SER A 44 -11.90 -13.56 -3.55
C SER A 44 -13.42 -13.66 -3.38
N SER A 45 -14.23 -12.79 -4.00
CA SER A 45 -15.69 -12.87 -3.92
C SER A 45 -16.27 -14.08 -4.67
N ASP A 46 -15.49 -14.74 -5.54
CA ASP A 46 -15.86 -15.99 -6.22
C ASP A 46 -15.47 -17.25 -5.40
N GLU A 47 -14.60 -17.14 -4.38
CA GLU A 47 -13.92 -18.29 -3.76
C GLU A 47 -14.00 -18.35 -2.22
N THR A 48 -15.14 -18.00 -1.61
CA THR A 48 -15.45 -18.12 -0.17
C THR A 48 -15.26 -16.81 0.62
N GLU A 49 -16.35 -16.43 1.29
CA GLU A 49 -16.43 -15.35 2.26
C GLU A 49 -15.40 -15.56 3.38
N GLU A 50 -14.35 -14.74 3.45
CA GLU A 50 -13.63 -14.37 4.68
C GLU A 50 -12.46 -13.42 4.36
N GLY A 51 -12.53 -12.17 4.83
CA GLY A 51 -11.36 -11.29 4.80
C GLY A 51 -11.61 -9.78 4.90
N GLU A 52 -11.49 -9.26 6.12
CA GLU A 52 -11.08 -7.89 6.45
C GLU A 52 -12.15 -6.78 6.49
N LYS A 53 -12.83 -6.74 7.65
CA LYS A 53 -12.89 -5.51 8.45
C LYS A 53 -11.46 -4.97 8.62
N GLU A 54 -11.20 -3.75 8.14
CA GLU A 54 -10.49 -2.68 8.87
C GLU A 54 -10.09 -1.53 7.94
N GLY A 55 -10.07 -0.34 8.54
CA GLY A 55 -9.96 0.95 7.86
C GLY A 55 -11.09 1.95 8.18
N LYS A 56 -11.86 1.75 9.26
CA LYS A 56 -12.82 2.71 9.81
C LYS A 56 -12.06 3.94 10.37
N LYS A 57 -11.80 4.93 9.51
CA LYS A 57 -11.66 6.32 9.95
C LYS A 57 -13.06 6.84 10.28
N GLU A 58 -13.54 6.63 11.51
CA GLU A 58 -14.69 7.37 12.02
C GLU A 58 -14.30 8.03 13.34
N ASN A 59 -13.89 9.28 13.19
CA ASN A 59 -14.20 10.42 14.05
C ASN A 59 -14.63 10.09 15.50
N THR A 60 -13.64 9.88 16.38
CA THR A 60 -13.80 10.25 17.79
C THR A 60 -14.09 11.76 17.84
N LYS A 61 -15.35 12.17 18.06
CA LYS A 61 -15.74 13.32 18.93
C LYS A 61 -17.21 13.76 18.95
N ASP A 62 -18.13 13.22 18.14
CA ASP A 62 -19.52 13.66 18.20
C ASP A 62 -20.37 12.78 19.13
N LEU A 63 -20.12 12.88 20.45
CA LEU A 63 -21.14 12.55 21.46
C LEU A 63 -21.84 13.85 21.86
N PRO A 64 -23.06 14.15 21.35
CA PRO A 64 -23.96 15.04 22.06
C PRO A 64 -24.46 14.31 23.32
N ARG A 65 -24.32 14.97 24.47
CA ARG A 65 -24.90 14.54 25.75
C ARG A 65 -26.42 14.64 25.72
#